data_AF-A0A7S4GQ51-F1
#
_entry.id   AF-A0A7S4GQ51-F1
#
_cell.length_a   1.000
_cell.length_b   1.000
_cell.length_c   1.000
_cell.angle_alpha   90.00
_cell.angle_beta   90.00
_cell.angle_gamma   90.00
#
_symmetry.space_group_name_H-M   'P 1'
#
loop_
_entity.id
_entity.type
_entity.pdbx_description
1 polymer ?
#
loop_
_entity_poly.entity_id
_entity_poly.type
_entity_poly.pdbx_seq_one_letter_code
_entity_poly.pdbx_strand_id
1 'polypeptide(L)'
;MLSSSSRFRSLPTLAADAARSAVVEFDDVKTRVETYQPSFLTAVINMLVLILLIVVVAAIYRQVKGEPRLDTVNNPERRSWMQQRLGNRNDDGEFVSFAHGLFGCFDNTNVCLISAFCPGIRWADTARMAGWMTFWVGILVVCLVQLGWLFGLLGWGLTVTVGVYFRQMARQDFQMRAGGFTVCEDCLAWTFCPWCAVAQEAQQYEDAWDVAHPVAKHAQERAMERNRVVR
;
A
#
# COMPACT_ATOMS: atom_id res chain seq x y z
N MET A 1 56.14 -1.98 -49.67
CA MET A 1 56.72 -1.77 -48.34
C MET A 1 55.67 -1.12 -47.45
N LEU A 2 54.95 -1.90 -46.64
CA LEU A 2 54.02 -1.39 -45.63
C LEU A 2 54.41 -2.03 -44.29
N SER A 3 55.08 -1.25 -43.45
CA SER A 3 55.52 -1.64 -42.11
C SER A 3 54.38 -1.41 -41.12
N SER A 4 53.62 -2.46 -40.82
CA SER A 4 52.61 -2.47 -39.76
C SER A 4 53.30 -2.66 -38.41
N SER A 5 53.61 -1.54 -37.74
CA SER A 5 54.11 -1.52 -36.36
C SER A 5 52.91 -1.57 -35.41
N SER A 6 52.45 -2.77 -35.05
CA SER A 6 51.48 -2.97 -33.97
C SER A 6 52.12 -2.58 -32.63
N ARG A 7 51.74 -1.42 -32.11
CA ARG A 7 52.27 -0.84 -30.87
C ARG A 7 51.65 -1.57 -29.67
N PHE A 8 52.33 -2.61 -29.19
CA PHE A 8 51.97 -3.35 -27.97
C PHE A 8 52.06 -2.38 -26.77
N ARG A 9 50.92 -1.90 -26.27
CA ARG A 9 50.88 -1.17 -24.99
C ARG A 9 51.13 -2.18 -23.87
N SER A 10 51.99 -1.83 -22.93
CA SER A 10 52.24 -2.67 -21.76
C SER A 10 50.97 -2.71 -20.89
N LEU A 11 50.59 -3.92 -20.44
CA LEU A 11 49.48 -4.19 -19.51
C LEU A 11 49.25 -3.15 -18.39
N PRO A 12 50.28 -2.62 -17.69
CA PRO A 12 50.08 -1.59 -16.66
C PRO A 12 49.48 -0.28 -17.17
N THR A 13 49.74 0.10 -18.44
CA THR A 13 49.16 1.33 -19.01
C THR A 13 47.67 1.17 -19.32
N LEU A 14 47.24 -0.03 -19.70
CA LEU A 14 45.83 -0.32 -19.99
C LEU A 14 44.97 -0.26 -18.72
N ALA A 15 45.48 -0.79 -17.61
CA ALA A 15 44.79 -0.77 -16.31
C ALA A 15 44.69 0.66 -15.74
N ALA A 16 45.72 1.48 -15.92
CA ALA A 16 45.72 2.87 -15.47
C ALA A 16 44.72 3.73 -16.26
N ASP A 17 44.58 3.49 -17.57
CA ASP A 17 43.60 4.20 -18.41
C ASP A 17 42.16 3.82 -18.03
N ALA A 18 41.88 2.53 -17.82
CA ALA A 18 40.57 2.04 -17.38
C ALA A 18 40.17 2.61 -16.00
N ALA A 19 41.11 2.68 -15.05
CA ALA A 19 40.85 3.25 -13.73
C ALA A 19 40.50 4.76 -13.81
N ARG A 20 41.17 5.53 -14.67
CA ARG A 20 40.85 6.95 -14.88
C ARG A 20 39.46 7.14 -15.50
N SER A 21 39.09 6.33 -16.48
CA SER A 21 37.76 6.39 -17.08
C SER A 21 36.66 6.09 -16.05
N ALA A 22 36.85 5.09 -15.20
CA ALA A 22 35.89 4.75 -14.14
C ALA A 22 35.74 5.88 -13.09
N VAL A 23 36.84 6.56 -12.74
CA VAL A 23 36.80 7.71 -11.80
C VAL A 23 36.05 8.90 -12.41
N VAL A 24 36.29 9.22 -13.67
CA VAL A 24 35.57 10.32 -14.37
C VAL A 24 34.07 10.02 -14.47
N GLU A 25 33.70 8.77 -14.76
CA GLU A 25 32.29 8.36 -14.81
C GLU A 25 31.63 8.48 -13.41
N PHE A 26 32.34 8.11 -12.35
CA PHE A 26 31.85 8.25 -10.98
C PHE A 26 31.68 9.72 -10.55
N ASP A 27 32.64 10.59 -10.86
CA ASP A 27 32.58 12.02 -10.53
C ASP A 27 31.47 12.76 -11.31
N ASP A 28 31.21 12.36 -12.56
CA ASP A 28 30.10 12.87 -13.37
C ASP A 28 28.73 12.41 -12.83
N VAL A 29 28.63 11.16 -12.36
CA VAL A 29 27.43 10.69 -11.66
C VAL A 29 27.22 11.46 -10.36
N LYS A 30 28.28 11.69 -9.58
CA LYS A 30 28.20 12.42 -8.31
C LYS A 30 27.74 13.87 -8.50
N THR A 31 28.31 14.58 -9.48
CA THR A 31 27.91 15.97 -9.77
C THR A 31 26.47 16.06 -10.29
N ARG A 32 26.00 15.09 -11.10
CA ARG A 32 24.58 15.01 -11.51
C ARG A 32 23.65 14.74 -10.32
N VAL A 33 24.05 13.91 -9.35
CA VAL A 33 23.29 13.63 -8.13
C VAL A 33 23.21 14.87 -7.22
N GLU A 34 24.32 15.58 -7.02
CA GLU A 34 24.35 16.82 -6.23
C GLU A 34 23.52 17.94 -6.89
N THR A 35 23.49 18.00 -8.22
CA THR A 35 22.69 18.96 -8.98
C THR A 35 21.18 18.66 -8.93
N TYR A 36 20.80 17.39 -8.73
CA TYR A 36 19.40 16.98 -8.65
C TYR A 36 18.84 16.95 -7.23
N GLN A 37 19.62 17.31 -6.20
CA GLN A 37 19.08 17.37 -4.85
C GLN A 37 18.13 18.58 -4.76
N PRO A 38 16.80 18.39 -4.70
CA PRO A 38 15.89 19.50 -4.59
C PRO A 38 16.25 20.28 -3.33
N SER A 39 16.24 21.61 -3.41
CA SER A 39 16.33 22.40 -2.20
C SER A 39 15.27 21.91 -1.22
N PHE A 40 15.57 21.93 0.08
CA PHE A 40 14.60 21.53 1.11
C PHE A 40 13.24 22.23 0.89
N LEU A 41 13.27 23.50 0.47
CA LEU A 41 12.09 24.27 0.10
C LEU A 41 11.31 23.65 -1.06
N THR A 42 11.98 23.21 -2.14
CA THR A 42 11.34 22.52 -3.27
C THR A 42 10.67 21.21 -2.81
N ALA A 43 11.32 20.44 -1.93
CA ALA A 43 10.74 19.22 -1.37
C ALA A 43 9.47 19.53 -0.55
N VAL A 44 9.51 20.55 0.30
CA VAL A 44 8.35 21.00 1.09
C VAL A 44 7.20 21.46 0.17
N ILE A 45 7.48 22.25 -0.86
CA ILE A 45 6.45 22.69 -1.82
C ILE A 45 5.80 21.50 -2.53
N ASN A 46 6.60 20.57 -3.05
CA ASN A 46 6.08 19.35 -3.70
C ASN A 46 5.21 18.53 -2.76
N MET A 47 5.60 18.43 -1.49
CA MET A 47 4.83 17.74 -0.45
C MET A 47 3.49 18.41 -0.15
N LEU A 48 3.46 19.74 -0.05
CA LEU A 48 2.22 20.48 0.16
C LEU A 48 1.27 20.34 -1.03
N VAL A 49 1.79 20.39 -2.26
CA VAL A 49 1.02 20.15 -3.49
C VAL A 49 0.45 18.73 -3.50
N LEU A 50 1.25 17.72 -3.13
CA LEU A 50 0.80 16.33 -3.05
C LEU A 50 -0.29 16.15 -1.99
N ILE A 51 -0.14 16.73 -0.80
CA ILE A 51 -1.16 16.69 0.26
C ILE A 51 -2.46 17.35 -0.21
N LEU A 52 -2.38 18.51 -0.86
CA LEU A 52 -3.54 19.19 -1.43
C LEU A 52 -4.24 18.28 -2.47
N LEU A 53 -3.48 17.66 -3.37
CA LEU A 53 -4.00 16.72 -4.36
C LEU A 53 -4.69 15.52 -3.69
N ILE A 54 -4.07 14.93 -2.67
CA ILE A 54 -4.66 13.82 -1.90
C ILE A 54 -6.00 14.23 -1.30
N VAL A 55 -6.09 15.41 -0.68
CA VAL A 55 -7.34 15.91 -0.07
C VAL A 55 -8.43 16.13 -1.13
N VAL A 56 -8.08 16.74 -2.27
CA VAL A 56 -9.01 16.97 -3.38
C VAL A 56 -9.51 15.65 -3.97
N VAL A 57 -8.60 14.72 -4.28
CA VAL A 57 -8.97 13.40 -4.82
C VAL A 57 -9.78 12.61 -3.80
N ALA A 58 -9.45 12.68 -2.51
CA ALA A 58 -10.21 12.04 -1.44
C ALA A 58 -11.64 12.60 -1.33
N ALA A 59 -11.81 13.92 -1.49
CA ALA A 59 -13.12 14.56 -1.51
C ALA A 59 -13.96 14.08 -2.71
N ILE A 60 -13.37 14.09 -3.92
CA ILE A 60 -14.03 13.60 -5.14
C ILE A 60 -14.37 12.11 -4.99
N TYR A 61 -13.42 11.31 -4.53
CA TYR A 61 -13.61 9.87 -4.30
C TYR A 61 -14.80 9.60 -3.38
N ARG A 62 -14.89 10.32 -2.26
CA ARG A 62 -15.99 10.18 -1.31
C ARG A 62 -17.33 10.57 -1.91
N GLN A 63 -17.38 11.60 -2.75
CA GLN A 63 -18.60 12.01 -3.46
C GLN A 63 -19.06 10.95 -4.48
N VAL A 64 -18.12 10.34 -5.20
CA VAL A 64 -18.42 9.36 -6.26
C VAL A 64 -18.78 7.98 -5.68
N LYS A 65 -18.05 7.48 -4.68
CA LYS A 65 -18.24 6.13 -4.16
C LYS A 65 -19.52 5.97 -3.33
N GLY A 66 -19.92 7.01 -2.61
CA GLY A 66 -21.04 6.94 -1.68
C GLY A 66 -20.79 6.04 -0.46
N GLU A 67 -21.80 5.87 0.39
CA GLU A 67 -21.72 5.02 1.57
C GLU A 67 -21.87 3.53 1.19
N PRO A 68 -21.08 2.63 1.82
CA PRO A 68 -21.21 1.21 1.62
C PRO A 68 -22.57 0.77 2.16
N ARG A 69 -23.29 -0.02 1.38
CA ARG A 69 -24.58 -0.57 1.75
C ARG A 69 -24.37 -2.02 2.19
N LEU A 70 -25.04 -2.42 3.26
CA LEU A 70 -25.06 -3.83 3.67
C LEU A 70 -25.99 -4.62 2.76
N ASP A 71 -25.59 -5.84 2.43
CA ASP A 71 -26.41 -6.81 1.67
C ASP A 71 -26.81 -6.30 0.27
N THR A 72 -25.80 -5.93 -0.53
CA THR A 72 -25.99 -5.46 -1.92
C THR A 72 -26.22 -6.61 -2.90
N VAL A 73 -25.88 -7.85 -2.51
CA VAL A 73 -25.91 -9.02 -3.38
C VAL A 73 -27.25 -9.73 -3.28
N ASN A 74 -28.14 -9.43 -4.23
CA ASN A 74 -29.47 -10.06 -4.32
C ASN A 74 -29.43 -11.52 -4.81
N ASN A 75 -28.32 -11.96 -5.42
CA ASN A 75 -28.20 -13.33 -5.92
C ASN A 75 -27.76 -14.28 -4.78
N PRO A 76 -28.58 -15.28 -4.40
CA PRO A 76 -28.29 -16.17 -3.27
C PRO A 76 -27.10 -17.10 -3.52
N GLU A 77 -26.89 -17.56 -4.75
CA GLU A 77 -25.73 -18.40 -5.11
C GLU A 77 -24.43 -17.60 -5.01
N ARG A 78 -24.47 -16.34 -5.47
CA ARG A 78 -23.33 -15.42 -5.33
C ARG A 78 -23.05 -15.15 -3.84
N ARG A 79 -24.09 -14.93 -3.05
CA ARG A 79 -23.95 -14.70 -1.62
C ARG A 79 -23.30 -15.88 -0.88
N SER A 80 -23.74 -17.11 -1.16
CA SER A 80 -23.20 -18.31 -0.51
C SER A 80 -21.74 -18.55 -0.89
N TRP A 81 -21.38 -18.38 -2.16
CA TRP A 81 -20.00 -18.44 -2.64
C TRP A 81 -19.07 -17.46 -1.91
N MET A 82 -19.48 -16.19 -1.78
CA MET A 82 -18.71 -15.17 -1.05
C MET A 82 -18.58 -15.52 0.43
N GLN A 83 -19.68 -15.93 1.07
CA GLN A 83 -19.67 -16.33 2.48
C GLN A 83 -18.74 -17.53 2.72
N GLN A 84 -18.71 -18.51 1.81
CA GLN A 84 -17.78 -19.64 1.88
C GLN A 84 -16.32 -19.19 1.73
N ARG A 85 -16.02 -18.27 0.80
CA ARG A 85 -14.65 -17.75 0.60
C ARG A 85 -14.15 -16.93 1.78
N LEU A 86 -14.98 -16.06 2.35
CA LEU A 86 -14.68 -15.34 3.60
C LEU A 86 -14.59 -16.31 4.78
N GLY A 87 -15.33 -17.42 4.68
CA GLY A 87 -15.41 -18.55 5.59
C GLY A 87 -14.23 -19.51 5.58
N ASN A 88 -13.16 -19.26 4.81
CA ASN A 88 -12.15 -20.27 4.50
C ASN A 88 -11.39 -20.75 5.76
N ARG A 89 -11.70 -21.98 6.18
CA ARG A 89 -11.12 -22.67 7.34
C ARG A 89 -10.23 -23.83 6.87
N ASN A 90 -9.14 -24.11 7.57
CA ASN A 90 -8.36 -25.34 7.38
C ASN A 90 -9.09 -26.56 7.96
N ASP A 91 -8.51 -27.74 7.77
CA ASP A 91 -9.00 -29.01 8.32
C ASP A 91 -9.12 -28.99 9.86
N ASP A 92 -8.35 -28.13 10.53
CA ASP A 92 -8.39 -27.89 11.98
C ASP A 92 -9.51 -26.91 12.40
N GLY A 93 -10.25 -26.35 11.44
CA GLY A 93 -11.36 -25.42 11.67
C GLY A 93 -10.94 -23.96 11.92
N GLU A 94 -9.65 -23.62 11.80
CA GLU A 94 -9.09 -22.28 11.91
C GLU A 94 -9.15 -21.51 10.59
N PHE A 95 -9.44 -20.21 10.65
CA PHE A 95 -9.40 -19.36 9.45
C PHE A 95 -7.95 -19.11 9.01
N VAL A 96 -7.66 -19.47 7.75
CA VAL A 96 -6.28 -19.63 7.29
C VAL A 96 -5.67 -18.34 6.77
N SER A 97 -6.42 -17.62 5.92
CA SER A 97 -5.86 -16.52 5.12
C SER A 97 -6.95 -15.61 4.54
N PHE A 98 -6.51 -14.49 3.98
CA PHE A 98 -7.34 -13.63 3.14
C PHE A 98 -8.01 -14.46 2.01
N ALA A 99 -9.24 -14.07 1.64
CA ALA A 99 -10.02 -14.76 0.60
C ALA A 99 -9.44 -14.53 -0.81
N HIS A 100 -8.65 -13.47 -0.98
CA HIS A 100 -7.97 -13.11 -2.22
C HIS A 100 -6.47 -13.33 -2.05
N GLY A 101 -5.78 -13.77 -3.10
CA GLY A 101 -4.32 -13.83 -3.11
C GLY A 101 -3.71 -12.42 -3.11
N LEU A 102 -2.45 -12.28 -2.69
CA LEU A 102 -1.79 -10.96 -2.64
C LEU A 102 -1.78 -10.29 -4.01
N PHE A 103 -1.49 -11.04 -5.07
CA PHE A 103 -1.54 -10.56 -6.46
C PHE A 103 -2.90 -10.75 -7.14
N GLY A 104 -3.96 -11.08 -6.38
CA GLY A 104 -5.32 -11.21 -6.89
C GLY A 104 -5.99 -9.88 -7.27
N CYS A 105 -5.28 -8.75 -7.12
CA CYS A 105 -5.79 -7.44 -7.51
C CYS A 105 -6.18 -7.38 -9.01
N PHE A 106 -5.51 -8.16 -9.88
CA PHE A 106 -5.81 -8.22 -11.31
C PHE A 106 -7.21 -8.78 -11.64
N ASP A 107 -7.85 -9.50 -10.72
CA ASP A 107 -9.21 -10.03 -10.90
C ASP A 107 -10.27 -8.91 -10.84
N ASN A 108 -9.94 -7.78 -10.23
CA ASN A 108 -10.80 -6.60 -10.17
C ASN A 108 -10.00 -5.35 -10.51
N THR A 109 -9.93 -5.07 -11.82
CA THR A 109 -9.16 -3.95 -12.39
C THR A 109 -9.52 -2.60 -11.76
N ASN A 110 -10.80 -2.38 -11.42
CA ASN A 110 -11.23 -1.13 -10.79
C ASN A 110 -10.59 -0.96 -9.40
N VAL A 111 -10.58 -2.02 -8.59
CA VAL A 111 -9.93 -1.99 -7.27
C VAL A 111 -8.40 -1.92 -7.42
N CYS A 112 -7.82 -2.63 -8.38
CA CYS A 112 -6.39 -2.56 -8.65
C CYS A 112 -5.94 -1.15 -9.03
N LEU A 113 -6.66 -0.50 -9.94
CA LEU A 113 -6.31 0.84 -10.42
C LEU A 113 -6.34 1.84 -9.27
N ILE A 114 -7.40 1.85 -8.45
CA ILE A 114 -7.46 2.80 -7.35
C ILE A 114 -6.44 2.49 -6.24
N SER A 115 -6.18 1.22 -5.95
CA SER A 115 -5.13 0.85 -4.99
C SER A 115 -3.73 1.18 -5.50
N ALA A 116 -3.49 1.10 -6.82
CA ALA A 116 -2.20 1.42 -7.41
C ALA A 116 -1.95 2.93 -7.48
N PHE A 117 -2.94 3.72 -7.92
CA PHE A 117 -2.79 5.17 -8.09
C PHE A 117 -3.09 5.98 -6.82
N CYS A 118 -3.94 5.47 -5.93
CA CYS A 118 -4.38 6.16 -4.72
C CYS A 118 -4.45 5.21 -3.49
N PRO A 119 -3.36 4.50 -3.15
CA PRO A 119 -3.36 3.50 -2.08
C PRO A 119 -3.78 4.09 -0.73
N GLY A 120 -3.34 5.30 -0.39
CA GLY A 120 -3.70 5.93 0.89
C GLY A 120 -5.19 6.25 1.02
N ILE A 121 -5.83 6.72 -0.06
CA ILE A 121 -7.27 7.00 -0.08
C ILE A 121 -8.06 5.69 0.05
N ARG A 122 -7.62 4.67 -0.69
CA ARG A 122 -8.24 3.35 -0.68
C ARG A 122 -8.09 2.65 0.67
N TRP A 123 -6.94 2.77 1.31
CA TRP A 123 -6.68 2.30 2.66
C TRP A 123 -7.56 3.04 3.68
N ALA A 124 -7.66 4.37 3.60
CA ALA A 124 -8.53 5.16 4.49
C ALA A 124 -10.01 4.78 4.37
N ASP A 125 -10.46 4.44 3.16
CA ASP A 125 -11.81 3.91 2.94
C ASP A 125 -12.00 2.52 3.55
N THR A 126 -10.99 1.65 3.42
CA THR A 126 -11.00 0.32 4.04
C THR A 126 -11.05 0.42 5.57
N ALA A 127 -10.24 1.31 6.16
CA ALA A 127 -10.24 1.58 7.60
C ALA A 127 -11.60 2.12 8.09
N ARG A 128 -12.30 2.90 7.24
CA ARG A 128 -13.68 3.33 7.50
C ARG A 128 -14.65 2.14 7.44
N MET A 129 -14.55 1.29 6.42
CA MET A 129 -15.40 0.09 6.26
C MET A 129 -15.20 -0.94 7.37
N ALA A 130 -13.99 -1.03 7.91
CA ALA A 130 -13.65 -1.86 9.06
C ALA A 130 -14.16 -1.27 10.39
N GLY A 131 -14.55 0.01 10.40
CA GLY A 131 -15.04 0.71 11.59
C GLY A 131 -13.92 1.22 12.51
N TRP A 132 -12.64 1.08 12.13
CA TRP A 132 -11.49 1.49 12.95
C TRP A 132 -11.42 3.01 13.14
N MET A 133 -11.73 3.79 12.10
CA MET A 133 -11.71 5.24 12.14
C MET A 133 -12.69 5.85 11.12
N THR A 134 -12.88 7.17 11.16
CA THR A 134 -13.61 7.86 10.09
C THR A 134 -12.70 8.05 8.88
N PHE A 135 -13.27 8.17 7.67
CA PHE A 135 -12.49 8.36 6.45
C PHE A 135 -11.55 9.56 6.52
N TRP A 136 -12.02 10.70 7.06
CA TRP A 136 -11.18 11.90 7.17
C TRP A 136 -10.04 11.75 8.18
N VAL A 137 -10.25 10.99 9.27
CA VAL A 137 -9.15 10.63 10.18
C VAL A 137 -8.16 9.71 9.46
N GLY A 138 -8.63 8.78 8.63
CA GLY A 138 -7.76 7.95 7.78
C GLY A 138 -6.94 8.78 6.79
N ILE A 139 -7.54 9.77 6.14
CA ILE A 139 -6.82 10.71 5.25
C ILE A 139 -5.80 11.53 6.04
N LEU A 140 -6.11 11.97 7.26
CA LEU A 140 -5.15 12.65 8.12
C LEU A 140 -3.94 11.75 8.42
N VAL A 141 -4.15 10.47 8.75
CA VAL A 141 -3.08 9.50 8.96
C VAL A 141 -2.23 9.35 7.69
N VAL A 142 -2.86 9.24 6.51
CA VAL A 142 -2.17 9.16 5.22
C VAL A 142 -1.30 10.41 4.98
N CYS A 143 -1.81 11.61 5.24
CA CYS A 143 -1.04 12.85 5.12
C CYS A 143 0.15 12.90 6.08
N LEU A 144 -0.02 12.44 7.33
CA LEU A 144 1.06 12.38 8.32
C LEU A 144 2.14 11.36 7.92
N VAL A 145 1.74 10.18 7.43
CA VAL A 145 2.66 9.18 6.89
C VAL A 145 3.38 9.74 5.67
N GLN A 146 2.68 10.49 4.80
CA GLN A 146 3.26 11.15 3.64
C GLN A 146 4.36 12.13 4.07
N LEU A 147 4.12 12.98 5.09
CA LEU A 147 5.16 13.86 5.66
C LEU A 147 6.39 13.10 6.16
N GLY A 148 6.20 11.88 6.67
CA GLY A 148 7.29 11.00 7.09
C GLY A 148 8.32 10.72 5.99
N TRP A 149 7.92 10.75 4.72
CA TRP A 149 8.82 10.51 3.58
C TRP A 149 9.93 11.56 3.44
N LEU A 150 9.77 12.74 4.06
CA LEU A 150 10.86 13.73 4.19
C LEU A 150 12.08 13.16 4.94
N PHE A 151 11.88 12.10 5.74
CA PHE A 151 12.93 11.41 6.51
C PHE A 151 13.41 10.11 5.85
N GLY A 152 13.08 9.88 4.56
CA GLY A 152 13.55 8.74 3.78
C GLY A 152 13.16 7.38 4.39
N LEU A 153 14.15 6.55 4.71
CA LEU A 153 13.93 5.18 5.24
C LEU A 153 13.09 5.14 6.52
N LEU A 154 13.18 6.17 7.37
CA LEU A 154 12.35 6.26 8.58
C LEU A 154 10.86 6.42 8.23
N GLY A 155 10.54 7.25 7.23
CA GLY A 155 9.19 7.41 6.71
C GLY A 155 8.64 6.15 6.05
N TRP A 156 9.51 5.44 5.32
CA TRP A 156 9.17 4.15 4.75
C TRP A 156 8.88 3.10 5.83
N GLY A 157 9.74 2.99 6.83
CA GLY A 157 9.54 2.10 7.98
C GLY A 157 8.24 2.39 8.72
N LEU A 158 7.88 3.67 8.89
CA LEU A 158 6.59 4.07 9.45
C LEU A 158 5.42 3.60 8.58
N THR A 159 5.51 3.76 7.26
CA THR A 159 4.48 3.30 6.31
C THR A 159 4.25 1.80 6.42
N VAL A 160 5.33 1.00 6.40
CA VAL A 160 5.26 -0.46 6.55
C VAL A 160 4.69 -0.84 7.91
N THR A 161 5.12 -0.17 9.00
CA THR A 161 4.63 -0.47 10.35
C THR A 161 3.14 -0.20 10.49
N VAL A 162 2.66 0.95 9.99
CA VAL A 162 1.23 1.29 9.98
C VAL A 162 0.46 0.25 9.15
N GLY A 163 0.94 -0.06 7.95
CA GLY A 163 0.33 -1.06 7.08
C GLY A 163 0.20 -2.43 7.73
N VAL A 164 1.29 -2.95 8.31
CA VAL A 164 1.33 -4.24 9.02
C VAL A 164 0.39 -4.22 10.23
N TYR A 165 0.38 -3.14 11.01
CA TYR A 165 -0.50 -3.01 12.18
C TYR A 165 -1.97 -3.17 11.79
N PHE A 166 -2.43 -2.41 10.79
CA PHE A 166 -3.83 -2.47 10.35
C PHE A 166 -4.17 -3.77 9.63
N ARG A 167 -3.20 -4.36 8.93
CA ARG A 167 -3.34 -5.69 8.32
C ARG A 167 -3.51 -6.79 9.36
N GLN A 168 -2.78 -6.72 10.47
CA GLN A 168 -2.95 -7.61 11.61
C GLN A 168 -4.30 -7.39 12.32
N MET A 169 -4.77 -6.15 12.42
CA MET A 169 -6.14 -5.87 12.88
C MET A 169 -7.20 -6.48 11.96
N ALA A 170 -7.00 -6.44 10.64
CA ALA A 170 -7.90 -7.11 9.69
C ALA A 170 -7.92 -8.63 9.91
N ARG A 171 -6.75 -9.26 10.14
CA ARG A 171 -6.68 -10.68 10.51
C ARG A 171 -7.49 -10.98 11.76
N GLN A 172 -7.41 -10.14 12.78
CA GLN A 172 -8.19 -10.31 14.02
C GLN A 172 -9.70 -10.14 13.79
N ASP A 173 -10.11 -9.12 13.03
CA ASP A 173 -11.53 -8.88 12.71
C ASP A 173 -12.15 -10.12 12.02
N PHE A 174 -11.44 -10.75 11.08
CA PHE A 174 -11.89 -11.95 10.36
C PHE A 174 -11.53 -13.28 11.05
N GLN A 175 -11.03 -13.24 12.29
CA GLN A 175 -10.62 -14.42 13.06
C GLN A 175 -9.55 -15.29 12.36
N MET A 176 -8.75 -14.70 11.47
CA MET A 176 -7.61 -15.34 10.80
C MET A 176 -6.43 -15.48 11.75
N ARG A 177 -5.51 -16.39 11.43
CA ARG A 177 -4.22 -16.49 12.14
C ARG A 177 -3.49 -15.12 12.14
N ALA A 178 -3.25 -14.58 13.33
CA ALA A 178 -2.56 -13.32 13.57
C ALA A 178 -1.32 -13.53 14.46
N GLY A 179 -0.29 -12.71 14.28
CA GLY A 179 0.98 -12.82 15.01
C GLY A 179 1.98 -13.84 14.43
N GLY A 180 3.17 -13.88 15.04
CA GLY A 180 4.24 -14.79 14.64
C GLY A 180 4.63 -14.65 13.17
N PHE A 181 4.56 -15.75 12.42
CA PHE A 181 4.96 -15.79 11.01
C PHE A 181 4.12 -14.86 10.11
N THR A 182 2.85 -14.61 10.44
CA THR A 182 1.99 -13.75 9.59
C THR A 182 2.42 -12.29 9.66
N VAL A 183 3.10 -11.86 10.73
CA VAL A 183 3.71 -10.52 10.80
C VAL A 183 4.84 -10.40 9.79
N CYS A 184 5.66 -11.44 9.63
CA CYS A 184 6.71 -11.48 8.62
C CYS A 184 6.13 -11.44 7.21
N GLU A 185 5.08 -12.23 6.93
CA GLU A 185 4.36 -12.20 5.65
C GLU A 185 3.81 -10.79 5.35
N ASP A 186 3.20 -10.15 6.35
CA ASP A 186 2.62 -8.83 6.20
C ASP A 186 3.69 -7.76 5.99
N CYS A 187 4.84 -7.86 6.68
CA CYS A 187 6.00 -7.01 6.44
C CYS A 187 6.51 -7.15 5.00
N LEU A 188 6.64 -8.38 4.48
CA LEU A 188 7.05 -8.62 3.10
C LEU A 188 6.02 -8.07 2.11
N ALA A 189 4.73 -8.29 2.36
CA ALA A 189 3.66 -7.77 1.51
C ALA A 189 3.69 -6.24 1.40
N TRP A 190 3.81 -5.55 2.54
CA TRP A 190 3.88 -4.08 2.57
C TRP A 190 5.21 -3.51 2.08
N THR A 191 6.30 -4.27 2.18
CA THR A 191 7.62 -3.84 1.68
C THR A 191 7.73 -3.98 0.17
N PHE A 192 7.20 -5.07 -0.42
CA PHE A 192 7.40 -5.39 -1.84
C PHE A 192 6.22 -5.02 -2.74
N CYS A 193 4.99 -5.07 -2.23
CA CYS A 193 3.81 -4.65 -3.00
C CYS A 193 2.72 -4.04 -2.10
N PRO A 194 2.92 -2.82 -1.58
CA PRO A 194 1.94 -2.19 -0.69
C PRO A 194 0.58 -1.95 -1.37
N TRP A 195 0.54 -1.63 -2.67
CA TRP A 195 -0.73 -1.45 -3.38
C TRP A 195 -1.51 -2.77 -3.54
N CYS A 196 -0.80 -3.90 -3.68
CA CYS A 196 -1.43 -5.23 -3.68
C CYS A 196 -2.06 -5.52 -2.32
N ALA A 197 -1.33 -5.25 -1.23
CA ALA A 197 -1.81 -5.45 0.13
C ALA A 197 -3.07 -4.60 0.40
N VAL A 198 -3.04 -3.32 0.02
CA VAL A 198 -4.19 -2.41 0.11
C VAL A 198 -5.37 -2.90 -0.73
N ALA A 199 -5.14 -3.39 -1.95
CA ALA A 199 -6.19 -3.94 -2.81
C ALA A 199 -6.86 -5.18 -2.18
N GLN A 200 -6.04 -6.11 -1.69
CA GLN A 200 -6.50 -7.34 -1.05
C GLN A 200 -7.33 -7.05 0.22
N GLU A 201 -6.85 -6.13 1.07
CA GLU A 201 -7.57 -5.69 2.28
C GLU A 201 -8.92 -5.06 1.91
N ALA A 202 -8.92 -4.20 0.89
CA ALA A 202 -10.14 -3.51 0.49
C ALA A 202 -11.18 -4.47 -0.12
N GLN A 203 -10.75 -5.44 -0.94
CA GLN A 203 -11.64 -6.47 -1.48
C GLN A 203 -12.23 -7.35 -0.36
N GLN A 204 -11.42 -7.72 0.63
CA GLN A 204 -11.88 -8.51 1.76
C GLN A 204 -13.01 -7.81 2.53
N TYR A 205 -12.88 -6.51 2.80
CA TYR A 205 -13.94 -5.76 3.48
C TYR A 205 -15.13 -5.48 2.56
N GLU A 206 -14.94 -5.22 1.27
CA GLU A 206 -16.06 -5.05 0.33
C GLU A 206 -16.93 -6.30 0.22
N ASP A 207 -16.30 -7.47 0.05
CA ASP A 207 -17.02 -8.74 0.02
C ASP A 207 -17.79 -8.99 1.33
N ALA A 208 -17.20 -8.60 2.48
CA ALA A 208 -17.85 -8.71 3.78
C ALA A 208 -19.10 -7.83 3.90
N TRP A 209 -19.07 -6.61 3.35
CA TRP A 209 -20.24 -5.73 3.33
C TRP A 209 -21.32 -6.24 2.37
N ASP A 210 -20.91 -6.72 1.21
CA ASP A 210 -21.78 -7.24 0.15
C ASP A 210 -22.65 -8.42 0.61
N VAL A 211 -22.15 -9.27 1.50
CA VAL A 211 -22.91 -10.43 2.06
C VAL A 211 -23.44 -10.24 3.47
N ALA A 212 -23.29 -9.03 4.04
CA ALA A 212 -23.61 -8.72 5.42
C ALA A 212 -22.92 -9.66 6.44
N HIS A 213 -21.63 -9.92 6.22
CA HIS A 213 -20.79 -10.70 7.12
C HIS A 213 -20.79 -10.09 8.55
N PRO A 214 -20.69 -10.89 9.62
CA PRO A 214 -20.67 -10.38 11.00
C PRO A 214 -19.67 -9.25 11.24
N VAL A 215 -18.49 -9.31 10.60
CA VAL A 215 -17.47 -8.26 10.65
C VAL A 215 -17.98 -6.91 10.16
N ALA A 216 -18.75 -6.88 9.06
CA ALA A 216 -19.32 -5.65 8.53
C ALA A 216 -20.40 -5.07 9.47
N LYS A 217 -21.20 -5.94 10.10
CA LYS A 217 -22.20 -5.53 11.11
C LYS A 217 -21.54 -4.91 12.34
N HIS A 218 -20.54 -5.59 12.91
CA HIS A 218 -19.77 -5.04 14.04
C HIS A 218 -19.05 -3.74 13.67
N ALA A 219 -18.50 -3.63 12.46
CA ALA A 219 -17.92 -2.38 11.97
C ALA A 219 -18.94 -1.24 11.90
N GLN A 220 -20.16 -1.53 11.45
CA GLN A 220 -21.25 -0.56 11.42
C GLN A 220 -21.65 -0.13 12.83
N GLU A 221 -21.79 -1.07 13.77
CA GLU A 221 -22.10 -0.80 15.18
C GLU A 221 -21.03 0.09 15.84
N ARG A 222 -19.74 -0.26 15.68
CA ARG A 222 -18.59 0.55 16.13
C ARG A 222 -18.66 1.98 15.58
N ALA A 223 -19.07 2.15 14.31
CA ALA A 223 -19.21 3.45 13.70
C ALA A 223 -20.39 4.27 14.26
N MET A 224 -21.52 3.62 14.56
CA MET A 224 -22.68 4.28 15.19
C MET A 224 -22.37 4.72 16.62
N GLU A 225 -21.72 3.87 17.41
CA GLU A 225 -21.33 4.19 18.79
C GLU A 225 -20.39 5.40 18.85
N ARG A 226 -19.38 5.43 17.98
CA ARG A 226 -18.47 6.58 17.86
C ARG A 226 -19.22 7.89 17.57
N ASN A 227 -20.22 7.86 16.69
CA ASN A 227 -21.01 9.06 16.38
C ASN A 227 -21.91 9.51 17.53
N ARG A 228 -22.29 8.59 18.43
CA ARG A 228 -23.08 8.91 19.63
C ARG A 228 -22.27 9.67 20.66
N VAL A 229 -20.98 9.35 20.82
CA VAL A 229 -20.09 9.98 21.81
C VAL A 229 -19.71 11.43 21.43
N VAL A 230 -19.77 11.77 20.14
CA VAL A 230 -19.38 13.11 19.63
C VAL A 230 -20.54 14.13 19.70
N ARG A 231 -21.77 13.68 19.98
CA ARG A 231 -22.96 14.55 20.13
C ARG A 231 -23.21 14.87 21.59
#